data_AF-A0A6I2TVP9-F1
#
_entry.id   AF-A0A6I2TVP9-F1
#
_cell.length_a   1.000
_cell.length_b   1.000
_cell.length_c   1.000
_cell.angle_alpha   90.00
_cell.angle_beta   90.00
_cell.angle_gamma   90.00
#
_symmetry.space_group_name_H-M   'P 1'
#
loop_
_entity.id
_entity.type
_entity.pdbx_description
1 polymer ?
#
loop_
_entity_poly.entity_id
_entity_poly.type
_entity_poly.pdbx_seq_one_letter_code
_entity_poly.pdbx_strand_id
1 'polypeptide(L)' 'MYYECCCADITIDEWKERMEGIKPINYKWLVAKVKKHLPQLYESLMLDFYNPYENKCGVTKEYYILCHSAIEYFIKK' A
#
# COMPACT_ATOMS: atom_id res chain seq x y z
N MET A 1 -0.65 7.57 -10.34
CA MET A 1 -0.85 7.15 -8.95
C MET A 1 -2.27 7.39 -8.46
N TYR A 2 -3.00 6.32 -8.12
CA TYR A 2 -4.31 6.39 -7.45
C TYR A 2 -4.54 5.18 -6.54
N TYR A 3 -5.38 5.32 -5.53
CA TYR A 3 -5.83 4.19 -4.70
C TYR A 3 -6.79 3.33 -5.51
N GLU A 4 -6.47 2.07 -5.75
CA GLU A 4 -7.30 1.17 -6.56
C GLU A 4 -8.27 0.37 -5.67
N CYS A 5 -7.74 -0.38 -4.70
CA CYS A 5 -8.51 -1.24 -3.81
C CYS A 5 -7.68 -1.68 -2.59
N CYS A 6 -8.31 -2.31 -1.62
CA CYS A 6 -7.63 -3.06 -0.56
C CYS A 6 -7.86 -4.57 -0.70
N CYS A 7 -7.10 -5.38 0.04
CA CYS A 7 -7.23 -6.83 0.00
C CYS A 7 -8.62 -7.37 0.41
N ALA A 8 -9.44 -6.56 1.09
CA ALA A 8 -10.82 -6.93 1.41
C ALA A 8 -11.79 -6.79 0.22
N ASP A 9 -11.41 -6.03 -0.82
CA ASP A 9 -12.26 -5.74 -1.98
C ASP A 9 -12.09 -6.76 -3.12
N ILE A 10 -11.14 -7.70 -2.99
CA ILE A 10 -10.68 -8.56 -4.09
C ILE A 10 -10.62 -10.02 -3.65
N THR A 11 -10.63 -10.92 -4.63
CA THR A 11 -10.44 -12.35 -4.39
C THR A 11 -8.99 -12.69 -4.04
N ILE A 12 -8.78 -13.87 -3.47
CA ILE A 12 -7.44 -14.38 -3.16
C ILE A 12 -6.57 -14.55 -4.41
N ASP A 13 -7.16 -14.85 -5.56
CA ASP A 13 -6.39 -15.06 -6.80
C ASP A 13 -5.96 -13.72 -7.42
N GLU A 14 -6.84 -12.71 -7.41
CA GLU A 14 -6.46 -11.34 -7.77
C GLU A 14 -5.40 -10.77 -6.82
N TRP A 15 -5.49 -11.09 -5.52
CA TRP A 15 -4.47 -10.70 -4.55
C TRP A 15 -3.12 -11.32 -4.89
N LYS A 16 -3.07 -12.63 -5.19
CA LYS A 16 -1.82 -13.32 -5.58
C LYS A 16 -1.18 -12.70 -6.81
N GLU A 17 -2.00 -12.37 -7.82
CA GLU A 17 -1.53 -11.70 -9.04
C GLU A 17 -0.93 -10.32 -8.73
N ARG A 18 -1.63 -9.48 -7.95
CA ARG A 18 -1.14 -8.14 -7.59
C ARG A 18 0.12 -8.17 -6.72
N MET A 19 0.31 -9.24 -5.94
CA MET A 19 1.47 -9.45 -5.05
C MET A 19 2.64 -10.14 -5.75
N GLU A 20 2.49 -10.58 -7.00
CA GLU A 20 3.52 -11.32 -7.73
C GLU A 20 4.80 -10.48 -7.86
N GLY A 21 5.93 -11.07 -7.45
CA GLY A 21 7.25 -10.44 -7.55
C GLY A 21 7.43 -9.21 -6.66
N ILE A 22 6.65 -9.08 -5.57
CA ILE A 22 6.78 -7.98 -4.61
C ILE A 22 8.20 -7.86 -4.08
N LYS A 23 8.70 -6.61 -4.05
CA LYS A 23 9.98 -6.24 -3.43
C LYS A 23 9.74 -5.30 -2.26
N PRO A 24 10.55 -5.37 -1.18
CA PRO A 24 10.48 -4.40 -0.10
C PRO A 24 10.66 -2.97 -0.61
N ILE A 25 10.00 -2.02 0.04
CA ILE A 25 10.13 -0.60 -0.27
C ILE A 25 10.46 0.19 1.01
N ASN A 26 11.14 1.32 0.85
CA ASN A 26 11.34 2.25 1.95
C ASN A 26 9.99 2.83 2.39
N TYR A 27 9.55 2.47 3.60
CA TYR A 27 8.25 2.88 4.14
C TYR A 27 8.10 4.41 4.23
N LYS A 28 9.10 5.12 4.76
CA LYS A 28 9.05 6.59 4.87
C LYS A 28 8.89 7.26 3.50
N TRP A 29 9.57 6.74 2.48
CA TRP A 29 9.43 7.22 1.11
C TRP A 29 8.03 6.96 0.55
N LEU A 30 7.49 5.75 0.79
CA LEU A 30 6.14 5.39 0.37
C LEU A 30 5.10 6.30 1.03
N VAL A 31 5.18 6.49 2.34
CA VAL A 31 4.28 7.39 3.10
C VAL A 31 4.37 8.82 2.58
N ALA A 32 5.57 9.34 2.27
CA ALA A 32 5.73 10.67 1.69
C ALA A 32 5.07 10.78 0.29
N LYS A 33 5.16 9.72 -0.52
CA LYS A 33 4.45 9.61 -1.80
C LYS A 33 2.93 9.62 -1.61
N VAL A 34 2.42 8.80 -0.69
CA VAL A 34 0.98 8.74 -0.35
C VAL A 34 0.50 10.10 0.14
N LYS A 35 1.21 10.76 1.05
CA LYS A 35 0.88 12.11 1.52
C LYS A 35 0.78 13.13 0.38
N LYS A 36 1.71 13.07 -0.58
CA LYS A 36 1.76 14.01 -1.72
C LYS A 36 0.64 13.80 -2.73
N HIS A 37 0.30 12.55 -3.04
CA HIS A 37 -0.57 12.21 -4.17
C HIS A 37 -1.95 11.69 -3.76
N LEU A 38 -2.11 11.21 -2.52
CA LEU A 38 -3.33 10.63 -1.95
C LEU A 38 -3.54 11.13 -0.51
N PRO A 39 -3.67 12.46 -0.28
CA PRO A 39 -3.77 13.03 1.06
C PRO A 39 -4.96 12.49 1.85
N GLN A 40 -6.10 12.21 1.18
CA GLN A 40 -7.27 11.61 1.82
C GLN A 40 -6.98 10.20 2.37
N LEU A 41 -6.24 9.37 1.62
CA LEU A 41 -5.83 8.04 2.09
C LEU A 41 -4.82 8.16 3.25
N TYR A 42 -3.89 9.11 3.15
CA TYR A 42 -2.92 9.39 4.21
C TYR A 42 -3.61 9.73 5.53
N GLU A 43 -4.59 10.63 5.49
CA GLU A 43 -5.38 11.05 6.66
C GLU A 43 -6.28 9.92 7.17
N SER A 44 -6.96 9.21 6.28
CA SER A 44 -7.88 8.12 6.66
C SER A 44 -7.16 6.96 7.35
N LEU A 45 -5.91 6.69 6.97
CA LEU A 45 -5.09 5.64 7.56
C LEU A 45 -4.20 6.14 8.71
N MET A 46 -4.24 7.43 9.05
CA MET A 46 -3.43 8.00 10.14
C MET A 46 -1.93 7.66 9.98
N LEU A 47 -1.38 7.83 8.76
CA LEU A 47 0.00 7.42 8.43
C LEU A 47 1.09 8.31 9.05
N ASP A 48 0.71 9.31 9.84
CA ASP A 48 1.58 10.07 10.74
C ASP A 48 1.93 9.30 12.03
N PHE A 49 1.19 8.24 12.37
CA PHE A 49 1.45 7.39 13.53
C PHE A 49 2.29 6.16 13.19
N TYR A 50 2.79 5.50 14.24
CA TYR A 50 3.56 4.27 14.11
C TYR A 50 2.73 3.15 13.45
N ASN A 51 3.28 2.55 12.40
CA ASN A 51 2.69 1.42 11.71
C ASN A 51 3.52 0.15 11.94
N PRO A 52 3.02 -0.84 12.70
CA PRO A 52 3.74 -2.09 12.96
C PRO A 52 3.90 -2.98 11.71
N TYR A 53 3.22 -2.67 10.60
CA TYR A 53 3.28 -3.40 9.34
C TYR A 53 4.18 -2.73 8.29
N GLU A 54 4.98 -1.73 8.67
CA GLU A 54 5.86 -1.01 7.74
C GLU A 54 6.77 -1.94 6.91
N ASN A 55 7.23 -3.04 7.50
CA ASN A 55 8.09 -4.04 6.88
C ASN A 55 7.35 -5.01 5.93
N LYS A 56 6.00 -4.93 5.88
CA LYS A 56 5.16 -5.67 4.95
C LYS A 56 4.78 -4.84 3.72
N CYS A 57 5.14 -3.57 3.69
CA CYS A 57 4.96 -2.73 2.52
C CYS A 57 5.93 -3.14 1.40
N GLY A 58 5.50 -2.95 0.16
CA GLY A 58 6.32 -3.32 -0.98
C GLY A 58 5.91 -2.64 -2.28
N VAL A 59 6.53 -3.11 -3.36
CA VAL A 59 6.32 -2.60 -4.70
C VAL A 59 6.42 -3.75 -5.70
N THR A 60 5.47 -3.80 -6.63
CA THR A 60 5.50 -4.69 -7.80
C THR A 60 5.73 -3.87 -9.06
N LYS A 61 5.60 -4.45 -10.25
CA LYS A 61 5.65 -3.68 -11.50
C LYS A 61 4.58 -2.60 -11.53
N GLU A 62 3.37 -2.91 -11.07
CA GLU A 62 2.18 -2.07 -11.24
C GLU A 62 1.77 -1.29 -10.00
N TYR A 63 2.06 -1.80 -8.80
CA TYR A 63 1.54 -1.25 -7.55
C TYR A 63 2.64 -0.81 -6.59
N TYR A 64 2.34 0.23 -5.82
CA TYR A 64 2.83 0.36 -4.46
C TYR A 64 1.85 -0.32 -3.52
N ILE A 65 2.35 -1.12 -2.58
CA ILE A 65 1.54 -1.88 -1.64
C ILE A 65 1.85 -1.34 -0.25
N LEU A 66 0.89 -0.63 0.32
CA LEU A 66 0.95 -0.11 1.68
C LEU A 66 0.23 -1.12 2.58
N CYS A 67 0.94 -1.72 3.54
CA CYS A 67 0.31 -2.59 4.55
C CYS A 67 0.05 -1.76 5.82
N HIS A 68 -1.20 -1.69 6.27
CA HIS A 68 -1.60 -0.97 7.48
C HIS A 68 -2.80 -1.67 8.13
N SER A 69 -2.81 -1.82 9.46
CA SER A 69 -3.87 -2.56 10.18
C SER A 69 -4.13 -3.97 9.62
N ALA A 70 -3.08 -4.69 9.23
CA ALA A 70 -3.15 -5.99 8.55
C ALA A 70 -3.95 -6.01 7.24
N ILE A 71 -4.08 -4.86 6.57
CA ILE A 71 -4.73 -4.70 5.26
C ILE A 71 -3.69 -4.20 4.27
N GLU A 72 -3.59 -4.86 3.11
CA GLU A 72 -2.84 -4.36 1.96
C GLU A 72 -3.69 -3.40 1.13
N TYR A 73 -3.21 -2.16 0.98
CA TYR A 73 -3.79 -1.14 0.11
C TYR A 73 -2.98 -1.10 -1.18
N PHE A 74 -3.64 -1.43 -2.30
CA PHE A 74 -3.06 -1.44 -3.63
C PHE A 74 -3.17 -0.06 -4.26
N ILE A 75 -2.02 0.59 -4.45
CA ILE A 75 -1.90 1.93 -5.02
C ILE A 75 -1.27 1.80 -6.39
N LYS A 76 -2.05 1.98 -7.46
CA LYS A 76 -1.54 1.93 -8.85
C LYS A 76 -0.54 3.06 -9.04
N LYS A 77 0.59 2.80 -9.72
CA LYS A 77 1.65 3.80 -9.96
C LYS A 77 1.20 5.01 -10.78
#